data_AF-A0A925YUF9-F1
#
_entry.id   AF-A0A925YUF9-F1
#
_cell.length_a   1.000
_cell.length_b   1.000
_cell.length_c   1.000
_cell.angle_alpha   90.00
_cell.angle_beta   90.00
_cell.angle_gamma   90.00
#
_symmetry.space_group_name_H-M   'P 1'
#
loop_
_entity.id
_entity.type
_entity.pdbx_description
1 polymer ?
#
loop_
_entity_poly.entity_id
_entity_poly.type
_entity_poly.pdbx_seq_one_letter_code
_entity_poly.pdbx_strand_id
1 'polypeptide(L)'
;MLAERGQLFTADIWDDGQEWPAWLVGDSTRANVQARKICRGLWTGIGGKKAKSLPGTTTTRMIGATCIGDRPEVWVMEGQPDFAAAPVVGKLIGRDLDKIVFACVTGCNDNPAPLHPDDLAHFAGKRVVIAMHNDADHGKGAEAAHRWARQFYEAGAADVTGFDFAASNAKDLDEYLVGLGKPTLAPAPLHALTAPQHPAASMQSAPAGLCAACWSRRVVAPSNGPTCSCKLYVWPFPLSRPC
;
A
#
# COMPACT_ATOMS: atom_id res chain seq x y z
N MET A 1 -16.02 5.32 7.63
CA MET A 1 -15.51 5.38 6.23
C MET A 1 -15.00 6.79 5.93
N LEU A 2 -14.26 7.04 4.82
CA LEU A 2 -13.57 8.32 4.59
C LEU A 2 -14.45 9.59 4.70
N ALA A 3 -15.70 9.51 4.24
CA ALA A 3 -16.64 10.63 4.36
C ALA A 3 -16.88 11.03 5.83
N GLU A 4 -17.09 10.04 6.72
CA GLU A 4 -17.24 10.25 8.16
C GLU A 4 -15.97 10.79 8.82
N ARG A 5 -14.80 10.54 8.20
CA ARG A 5 -13.50 11.06 8.64
C ARG A 5 -13.21 12.46 8.08
N GLY A 6 -14.13 13.06 7.32
CA GLY A 6 -13.90 14.35 6.67
C GLY A 6 -12.79 14.28 5.61
N GLN A 7 -12.66 13.14 4.92
CA GLN A 7 -11.61 12.91 3.93
C GLN A 7 -12.13 12.64 2.51
N LEU A 8 -13.45 12.56 2.33
CA LEU A 8 -14.12 12.37 1.05
C LEU A 8 -15.30 13.34 0.96
N PHE A 9 -15.36 14.09 -0.13
CA PHE A 9 -16.36 15.12 -0.38
C PHE A 9 -16.89 15.02 -1.82
N THR A 10 -17.99 15.72 -2.08
CA THR A 10 -18.52 15.95 -3.43
C THR A 10 -18.72 17.44 -3.64
N ALA A 11 -18.40 17.94 -4.82
CA ALA A 11 -18.64 19.33 -5.20
C ALA A 11 -18.69 19.47 -6.73
N ASP A 12 -19.27 20.56 -7.20
CA ASP A 12 -19.16 20.99 -8.58
C ASP A 12 -17.86 21.80 -8.75
N ILE A 13 -17.02 21.38 -9.69
CA ILE A 13 -15.69 21.96 -9.92
C ILE A 13 -15.63 22.53 -11.33
N TRP A 14 -15.26 23.81 -11.40
CA TRP A 14 -15.10 24.52 -12.66
C TRP A 14 -13.96 23.94 -13.52
N ASP A 15 -14.25 23.63 -14.78
CA ASP A 15 -13.29 23.21 -15.79
C ASP A 15 -13.82 23.46 -17.20
N ASP A 16 -12.99 24.02 -18.07
CA ASP A 16 -13.29 24.22 -19.49
C ASP A 16 -14.61 25.00 -19.75
N GLY A 17 -14.80 26.09 -19.00
CA GLY A 17 -15.94 26.99 -19.19
C GLY A 17 -17.25 26.54 -18.55
N GLN A 18 -17.27 25.43 -17.78
CA GLN A 18 -18.46 24.96 -17.08
C GLN A 18 -18.14 24.24 -15.76
N GLU A 19 -19.16 24.01 -14.94
CA GLU A 19 -19.07 23.23 -13.71
C GLU A 19 -19.23 21.73 -13.99
N TRP A 20 -18.46 20.91 -13.28
CA TRP A 20 -18.51 19.45 -13.38
C TRP A 20 -18.66 18.80 -12.01
N PRO A 21 -19.60 17.84 -11.85
CA PRO A 21 -19.73 17.10 -10.61
C PRO A 21 -18.50 16.23 -10.39
N ALA A 22 -17.88 16.40 -9.22
CA ALA A 22 -16.65 15.71 -8.83
C ALA A 22 -16.76 15.16 -7.42
N TRP A 23 -15.98 14.10 -7.17
CA TRP A 23 -15.62 13.69 -5.83
C TRP A 23 -14.20 14.16 -5.52
N LEU A 24 -13.96 14.47 -4.26
CA LEU A 24 -12.72 15.05 -3.80
C LEU A 24 -12.19 14.29 -2.60
N VAL A 25 -10.86 14.17 -2.53
CA VAL A 25 -10.17 13.74 -1.32
C VAL A 25 -9.34 14.91 -0.80
N GLY A 26 -9.33 15.04 0.52
CA GLY A 26 -8.63 16.07 1.26
C GLY A 26 -8.68 15.75 2.74
N ASP A 27 -8.25 16.67 3.59
CA ASP A 27 -8.42 16.57 5.04
C ASP A 27 -8.76 17.95 5.64
N SER A 28 -8.82 18.04 6.97
CA SER A 28 -9.17 19.27 7.68
C SER A 28 -8.20 20.43 7.41
N THR A 29 -6.96 20.16 6.97
CA THR A 29 -5.98 21.20 6.66
C THR A 29 -6.25 21.85 5.31
N ARG A 30 -6.88 21.11 4.39
CA ARG A 30 -7.06 21.48 2.97
C ARG A 30 -5.74 21.84 2.26
N ALA A 31 -4.59 21.46 2.82
CA ALA A 31 -3.28 21.76 2.24
C ALA A 31 -3.03 20.97 0.95
N ASN A 32 -3.65 19.79 0.83
CA ASN A 32 -3.80 19.04 -0.40
C ASN A 32 -5.28 18.68 -0.60
N VAL A 33 -5.82 19.01 -1.76
CA VAL A 33 -7.15 18.56 -2.19
C VAL A 33 -7.07 18.19 -3.66
N GLN A 34 -7.49 16.96 -3.97
CA GLN A 34 -7.58 16.48 -5.33
C GLN A 34 -9.03 16.15 -5.69
N ALA A 35 -9.43 16.55 -6.89
CA ALA A 35 -10.76 16.35 -7.46
C ALA A 35 -10.72 15.41 -8.67
N ARG A 36 -11.74 14.56 -8.77
CA ARG A 36 -11.95 13.66 -9.92
C ARG A 36 -13.40 13.73 -10.39
N LYS A 37 -13.60 13.89 -11.71
CA LYS A 37 -14.94 13.93 -12.32
C LYS A 37 -15.70 12.64 -12.03
N ILE A 38 -16.96 12.74 -11.60
CA ILE A 38 -17.84 11.59 -11.34
C ILE A 38 -18.18 10.87 -12.66
N CYS A 39 -18.43 11.64 -13.72
CA CYS A 39 -18.87 11.16 -15.03
C CYS A 39 -17.78 10.48 -15.90
N ARG A 40 -16.69 9.98 -15.29
CA ARG A 40 -15.56 9.32 -15.97
C ARG A 40 -15.07 10.14 -17.19
N GLY A 41 -14.34 11.23 -16.89
CA GLY A 41 -13.73 12.08 -17.90
C GLY A 41 -12.42 12.69 -17.41
N LEU A 42 -11.64 13.22 -18.35
CA LEU A 42 -10.41 13.96 -18.05
C LEU A 42 -10.75 15.43 -17.80
N TRP A 43 -9.91 16.11 -17.02
CA TRP A 43 -9.97 17.55 -16.83
C TRP A 43 -9.28 18.26 -18.01
N THR A 44 -10.05 18.81 -18.94
CA THR A 44 -9.54 19.45 -20.15
C THR A 44 -8.75 20.71 -19.81
N GLY A 45 -9.24 21.49 -18.84
CA GLY A 45 -8.63 22.76 -18.43
C GLY A 45 -7.25 22.64 -17.78
N ILE A 46 -6.80 21.42 -17.46
CA ILE A 46 -5.44 21.14 -16.96
C ILE A 46 -4.65 20.17 -17.86
N GLY A 47 -5.01 20.10 -19.15
CA GLY A 47 -4.28 19.29 -20.14
C GLY A 47 -4.67 17.81 -20.15
N GLY A 48 -5.92 17.47 -19.85
CA GLY A 48 -6.42 16.10 -19.97
C GLY A 48 -5.98 15.18 -18.84
N LYS A 49 -5.78 15.69 -17.62
CA LYS A 49 -5.39 14.85 -16.46
C LYS A 49 -6.62 14.19 -15.81
N LYS A 50 -6.43 13.00 -15.23
CA LYS A 50 -7.48 12.25 -14.51
C LYS A 50 -7.90 12.86 -13.19
N ALA A 51 -7.00 13.62 -12.56
CA ALA A 51 -7.22 14.26 -11.26
C ALA A 51 -6.69 15.70 -11.31
N LYS A 52 -7.37 16.59 -10.58
CA LYS A 52 -7.12 18.04 -10.54
C LYS A 52 -6.88 18.47 -9.11
N SER A 53 -5.68 18.95 -8.82
CA SER A 53 -5.42 19.67 -7.56
C SER A 53 -6.19 20.97 -7.56
N LEU A 54 -6.86 21.29 -6.45
CA LEU A 54 -7.58 22.55 -6.33
C LEU A 54 -6.60 23.73 -6.19
N PRO A 55 -6.97 24.94 -6.66
CA PRO A 55 -6.15 26.14 -6.45
C PRO A 55 -5.83 26.36 -4.97
N GLY A 56 -4.59 26.78 -4.69
CA GLY A 56 -4.10 27.00 -3.32
C GLY A 56 -3.68 25.75 -2.55
N THR A 57 -3.69 24.57 -3.19
CA THR A 57 -3.22 23.32 -2.59
C THR A 57 -1.90 22.86 -3.21
N THR A 58 -1.19 21.94 -2.55
CA THR A 58 0.08 21.37 -3.03
C THR A 58 0.08 19.85 -2.93
N THR A 59 0.71 19.21 -3.92
CA THR A 59 0.88 17.75 -3.96
C THR A 59 1.99 17.24 -3.05
N THR A 60 2.85 18.13 -2.52
CA THR A 60 3.89 17.77 -1.54
C THR A 60 3.33 17.50 -0.14
N ARG A 61 2.10 17.96 0.14
CA ARG A 61 1.39 17.66 1.38
C ARG A 61 0.62 16.35 1.24
N MET A 62 0.62 15.54 2.29
CA MET A 62 -0.11 14.28 2.36
C MET A 62 -1.52 14.50 2.87
N ILE A 63 -2.50 13.99 2.13
CA ILE A 63 -3.88 13.94 2.62
C ILE A 63 -3.94 12.94 3.77
N GLY A 64 -4.41 13.35 4.94
CA GLY A 64 -4.64 12.49 6.10
C GLY A 64 -3.47 12.36 7.08
N ALA A 65 -2.32 12.99 6.83
CA ALA A 65 -1.18 12.93 7.74
C ALA A 65 -1.50 13.56 9.11
N THR A 66 -2.18 14.70 9.13
CA THR A 66 -2.61 15.35 10.37
C THR A 66 -3.66 14.57 11.16
N CYS A 67 -4.29 13.56 10.53
CA CYS A 67 -5.26 12.68 11.17
C CYS A 67 -4.60 11.50 11.93
N ILE A 68 -3.28 11.30 11.81
CA ILE A 68 -2.55 10.17 12.40
C ILE A 68 -2.76 10.10 13.92
N GLY A 69 -2.44 11.18 14.64
CA GLY A 69 -2.56 11.24 16.11
C GLY A 69 -1.87 10.07 16.80
N ASP A 70 -2.54 9.47 17.78
CA ASP A 70 -1.98 8.36 18.59
C ASP A 70 -2.09 6.99 17.94
N ARG A 71 -2.72 6.87 16.77
CA ARG A 71 -2.94 5.56 16.11
C ARG A 71 -1.60 4.95 15.71
N PRO A 72 -1.40 3.63 15.94
CA PRO A 72 -0.10 3.01 15.76
C PRO A 72 0.25 2.71 14.29
N GLU A 73 -0.75 2.61 13.41
CA GLU A 73 -0.56 2.15 12.03
C GLU A 73 -1.09 3.17 11.03
N VAL A 74 -0.31 3.41 9.97
CA VAL A 74 -0.64 4.31 8.88
C VAL A 74 -0.51 3.56 7.56
N TRP A 75 -1.56 3.58 6.76
CA TRP A 75 -1.56 3.06 5.40
C TRP A 75 -1.43 4.22 4.41
N VAL A 76 -0.43 4.15 3.54
CA VAL A 76 -0.08 5.21 2.59
C VAL A 76 -0.35 4.72 1.17
N MET A 77 -1.13 5.49 0.42
CA MET A 77 -1.55 5.20 -0.96
C MET A 77 -1.11 6.32 -1.92
N GLU A 78 -0.85 6.00 -3.19
CA GLU A 78 -0.50 7.01 -4.22
C GLU A 78 -1.76 7.69 -4.82
N GLY A 79 -2.79 6.91 -5.10
CA GLY A 79 -3.98 7.38 -5.80
C GLY A 79 -5.15 7.73 -4.89
N GLN A 80 -6.01 8.64 -5.36
CA GLN A 80 -7.31 8.87 -4.74
C GLN A 80 -8.20 7.60 -4.75
N PRO A 81 -8.22 6.77 -5.81
CA PRO A 81 -9.01 5.54 -5.83
C PRO A 81 -8.52 4.52 -4.79
N ASP A 82 -7.20 4.32 -4.70
CA ASP A 82 -6.57 3.49 -3.66
C ASP A 82 -6.92 3.99 -2.26
N PHE A 83 -6.83 5.31 -2.05
CA PHE A 83 -7.19 5.93 -0.79
C PHE A 83 -8.65 5.65 -0.40
N ALA A 84 -9.57 5.74 -1.37
CA ALA A 84 -10.97 5.39 -1.18
C ALA A 84 -11.21 3.90 -0.93
N ALA A 85 -10.42 3.02 -1.57
CA ALA A 85 -10.50 1.57 -1.39
C ALA A 85 -9.94 1.10 -0.03
N ALA A 86 -8.93 1.79 0.50
CA ALA A 86 -8.15 1.32 1.64
C ALA A 86 -8.96 0.98 2.90
N PRO A 87 -9.95 1.78 3.36
CA PRO A 87 -10.77 1.40 4.52
C PRO A 87 -11.63 0.15 4.27
N VAL A 88 -12.08 -0.05 3.01
CA VAL A 88 -12.87 -1.22 2.63
C VAL A 88 -11.98 -2.45 2.62
N VAL A 89 -10.81 -2.37 1.99
CA VAL A 89 -9.81 -3.46 2.00
C VAL A 89 -9.39 -3.80 3.42
N GLY A 90 -9.05 -2.80 4.24
CA GLY A 90 -8.70 -2.99 5.65
C GLY A 90 -9.78 -3.77 6.41
N LYS A 91 -11.05 -3.40 6.23
CA LYS A 91 -12.18 -4.13 6.84
C LYS A 91 -12.28 -5.57 6.31
N LEU A 92 -12.16 -5.77 5.01
CA LEU A 92 -12.28 -7.10 4.39
C LEU A 92 -11.19 -8.07 4.82
N ILE A 93 -9.96 -7.58 5.05
CA ILE A 93 -8.85 -8.41 5.53
C ILE A 93 -8.78 -8.47 7.08
N GLY A 94 -9.83 -8.03 7.77
CA GLY A 94 -9.98 -8.16 9.22
C GLY A 94 -9.14 -7.20 10.06
N ARG A 95 -8.76 -6.04 9.51
CA ARG A 95 -8.06 -5.01 10.28
C ARG A 95 -9.02 -4.20 11.16
N ASP A 96 -8.50 -3.79 12.30
CA ASP A 96 -9.13 -2.86 13.23
C ASP A 96 -8.96 -1.42 12.69
N LEU A 97 -10.02 -0.88 12.09
CA LEU A 97 -9.97 0.44 11.46
C LEU A 97 -9.78 1.59 12.45
N ASP A 98 -10.02 1.39 13.75
CA ASP A 98 -9.82 2.43 14.76
C ASP A 98 -8.33 2.64 15.07
N LYS A 99 -7.51 1.63 14.79
CA LYS A 99 -6.04 1.67 14.94
C LYS A 99 -5.30 2.10 13.68
N ILE A 100 -6.00 2.31 12.57
CA ILE A 100 -5.40 2.64 11.28
C ILE A 100 -5.82 4.03 10.82
N VAL A 101 -4.83 4.80 10.38
CA VAL A 101 -5.04 5.99 9.55
C VAL A 101 -4.67 5.71 8.12
N PHE A 102 -5.48 6.24 7.22
CA PHE A 102 -5.21 6.21 5.80
C PHE A 102 -4.66 7.57 5.41
N ALA A 103 -3.59 7.58 4.61
CA ALA A 103 -3.00 8.77 4.06
C ALA A 103 -2.72 8.60 2.57
N CYS A 104 -2.73 9.69 1.81
CA CYS A 104 -2.54 9.67 0.36
C CYS A 104 -1.47 10.68 -0.09
N VAL A 105 -0.52 10.20 -0.89
CA VAL A 105 0.50 11.00 -1.57
C VAL A 105 0.11 11.16 -3.03
N THR A 106 -0.43 12.32 -3.40
CA THR A 106 -0.94 12.51 -4.75
C THR A 106 0.12 13.09 -5.69
N GLY A 107 0.09 12.73 -6.98
CA GLY A 107 0.92 13.37 -8.01
C GLY A 107 2.40 12.96 -8.02
N CYS A 108 2.72 11.76 -7.51
CA CYS A 108 4.10 11.30 -7.33
C CYS A 108 4.90 11.18 -8.63
N ASN A 109 4.27 10.75 -9.72
CA ASN A 109 4.93 10.57 -11.02
C ASN A 109 5.35 11.89 -11.68
N ASP A 110 4.69 12.99 -11.35
CA ASP A 110 4.95 14.32 -11.95
C ASP A 110 5.84 15.20 -11.05
N ASN A 111 6.07 14.80 -9.79
CA ASN A 111 6.80 15.61 -8.82
C ASN A 111 7.67 14.74 -7.88
N PRO A 112 9.00 14.66 -8.09
CA PRO A 112 9.91 13.90 -7.23
C PRO A 112 10.26 14.64 -5.92
N ALA A 113 9.61 15.77 -5.63
CA ALA A 113 9.88 16.55 -4.42
C ALA A 113 9.69 15.71 -3.14
N PRO A 114 10.48 15.99 -2.09
CA PRO A 114 10.27 15.40 -0.77
C PRO A 114 8.86 15.67 -0.24
N LEU A 115 8.37 14.72 0.57
CA LEU A 115 7.19 14.91 1.39
C LEU A 115 7.43 16.05 2.38
N HIS A 116 6.40 16.83 2.65
CA HIS A 116 6.54 18.01 3.49
C HIS A 116 6.95 17.63 4.94
N PRO A 117 7.91 18.34 5.57
CA PRO A 117 8.38 18.02 6.92
C PRO A 117 7.28 17.95 7.98
N ASP A 118 6.33 18.88 7.97
CA ASP A 118 5.18 18.85 8.89
C ASP A 118 4.37 17.56 8.81
N ASP A 119 4.20 16.98 7.62
CA ASP A 119 3.44 15.74 7.46
C ASP A 119 4.27 14.55 7.92
N LEU A 120 5.58 14.56 7.61
CA LEU A 120 6.53 13.53 8.04
C LEU A 120 6.64 13.44 9.57
N ALA A 121 6.55 14.57 10.29
CA ALA A 121 6.64 14.60 11.75
C ALA A 121 5.59 13.70 12.45
N HIS A 122 4.47 13.40 11.78
CA HIS A 122 3.43 12.54 12.33
C HIS A 122 3.75 11.03 12.29
N PHE A 123 4.81 10.62 11.60
CA PHE A 123 5.17 9.21 11.40
C PHE A 123 6.10 8.64 12.47
N ALA A 124 6.60 9.47 13.39
CA ALA A 124 7.48 9.03 14.48
C ALA A 124 6.82 7.90 15.32
N GLY A 125 7.54 6.78 15.45
CA GLY A 125 7.09 5.60 16.20
C GLY A 125 5.96 4.80 15.55
N LYS A 126 5.53 5.14 14.33
CA LYS A 126 4.40 4.48 13.65
C LYS A 126 4.86 3.30 12.80
N ARG A 127 3.97 2.33 12.62
CA ARG A 127 4.09 1.32 11.56
C ARG A 127 3.45 1.87 10.29
N VAL A 128 4.20 1.86 9.20
CA VAL A 128 3.75 2.37 7.90
C VAL A 128 3.58 1.20 6.93
N VAL A 129 2.44 1.16 6.26
CA VAL A 129 2.15 0.22 5.19
C VAL A 129 1.97 1.01 3.90
N ILE A 130 2.87 0.82 2.94
CA ILE A 130 2.81 1.47 1.63
C ILE A 130 2.08 0.55 0.65
N ALA A 131 0.87 0.94 0.24
CA ALA A 131 0.15 0.32 -0.85
C ALA A 131 0.53 1.03 -2.16
N MET A 132 1.64 0.59 -2.76
CA MET A 132 2.17 1.17 -4.00
C MET A 132 1.52 0.58 -5.24
N HIS A 133 1.57 1.31 -6.36
CA HIS A 133 1.24 0.75 -7.67
C HIS A 133 2.30 -0.28 -8.08
N ASN A 134 1.85 -1.52 -8.28
CA ASN A 134 2.59 -2.63 -8.84
C ASN A 134 2.69 -2.48 -10.38
N ASP A 135 3.38 -1.42 -10.82
CA ASP A 135 3.69 -1.19 -12.24
C ASP A 135 4.81 -2.15 -12.69
N ALA A 136 4.42 -3.36 -13.08
CA ALA A 136 5.33 -4.40 -13.58
C ALA A 136 6.21 -3.92 -14.77
N ASP A 137 5.71 -2.97 -15.57
CA ASP A 137 6.34 -2.56 -16.82
C ASP A 137 7.27 -1.33 -16.69
N HIS A 138 7.23 -0.61 -15.56
CA HIS A 138 7.91 0.70 -15.46
C HIS A 138 8.72 0.92 -14.18
N GLY A 139 8.59 0.09 -13.14
CA GLY A 139 9.38 0.20 -11.90
C GLY A 139 9.18 1.48 -11.08
N LYS A 140 8.46 2.48 -11.61
CA LYS A 140 8.24 3.80 -11.00
C LYS A 140 7.53 3.73 -9.64
N GLY A 141 6.56 2.83 -9.49
CA GLY A 141 5.88 2.60 -8.22
C GLY A 141 6.81 2.08 -7.13
N ALA A 142 7.73 1.17 -7.47
CA ALA A 142 8.75 0.67 -6.54
C ALA A 142 9.76 1.76 -6.17
N GLU A 143 10.21 2.56 -7.13
CA GLU A 143 11.10 3.70 -6.85
C GLU A 143 10.43 4.75 -5.95
N ALA A 144 9.16 5.07 -6.19
CA ALA A 144 8.38 5.97 -5.35
C ALA A 144 8.27 5.42 -3.92
N ALA A 145 7.90 4.15 -3.78
CA ALA A 145 7.81 3.50 -2.48
C ALA A 145 9.16 3.50 -1.73
N HIS A 146 10.27 3.25 -2.42
CA HIS A 146 11.60 3.33 -1.80
C HIS A 146 11.94 4.74 -1.32
N ARG A 147 11.65 5.76 -2.13
CA ARG A 147 11.86 7.16 -1.73
C ARG A 147 11.01 7.53 -0.50
N TRP A 148 9.76 7.10 -0.45
CA TRP A 148 8.89 7.37 0.70
C TRP A 148 9.32 6.59 1.93
N ALA A 149 9.65 5.30 1.78
CA ALA A 149 10.11 4.48 2.88
C ALA A 149 11.33 5.10 3.57
N ARG A 150 12.29 5.59 2.79
CA ARG A 150 13.44 6.33 3.30
C ARG A 150 13.01 7.55 4.14
N GLN A 151 12.13 8.39 3.60
CA GLN A 151 11.67 9.60 4.30
C GLN A 151 10.89 9.26 5.58
N PHE A 152 10.08 8.20 5.59
CA PHE A 152 9.38 7.75 6.79
C PHE A 152 10.36 7.23 7.87
N TYR A 153 11.38 6.46 7.47
CA TYR A 153 12.42 6.05 8.41
C TYR A 153 13.22 7.23 8.96
N GLU A 154 13.61 8.19 8.11
CA GLU A 154 14.28 9.42 8.53
C GLU A 154 13.42 10.27 9.47
N ALA A 155 12.09 10.21 9.32
CA ALA A 155 11.12 10.83 10.22
C ALA A 155 10.85 10.03 11.52
N GLY A 156 11.52 8.88 11.71
CA GLY A 156 11.43 8.07 12.92
C GLY A 156 10.32 7.03 12.94
N ALA A 157 9.77 6.62 11.79
CA ALA A 157 8.85 5.48 11.71
C ALA A 157 9.48 4.22 12.33
N ALA A 158 8.69 3.48 13.11
CA ALA A 158 9.14 2.26 13.78
C ALA A 158 9.35 1.11 12.78
N ASP A 159 8.51 1.04 11.76
CA ASP A 159 8.54 0.02 10.71
C ASP A 159 7.89 0.55 9.42
N VAL A 160 8.39 0.12 8.27
CA VAL A 160 7.83 0.47 6.95
C VAL A 160 7.79 -0.79 6.08
N THR A 161 6.58 -1.13 5.62
CA THR A 161 6.33 -2.36 4.85
C THR A 161 5.50 -2.08 3.61
N GLY A 162 5.57 -2.97 2.62
CA GLY A 162 4.70 -2.93 1.44
C GLY A 162 3.39 -3.69 1.68
N PHE A 163 2.30 -3.24 1.07
CA PHE A 163 1.10 -4.06 0.95
C PHE A 163 1.32 -5.19 -0.06
N ASP A 164 0.86 -6.39 0.25
CA ASP A 164 1.03 -7.57 -0.59
C ASP A 164 -0.20 -7.82 -1.48
N PHE A 165 -0.02 -7.63 -2.78
CA PHE A 165 -1.04 -7.88 -3.81
C PHE A 165 -1.04 -9.32 -4.33
N ALA A 166 -0.15 -10.20 -3.87
CA ALA A 166 0.09 -11.53 -4.44
C ALA A 166 -1.16 -12.42 -4.49
N ALA A 167 -2.14 -12.19 -3.62
CA ALA A 167 -3.40 -12.92 -3.62
C ALA A 167 -4.31 -12.64 -4.85
N SER A 168 -4.02 -11.60 -5.65
CA SER A 168 -4.94 -11.09 -6.67
C SER A 168 -4.31 -10.71 -8.01
N ASN A 169 -2.97 -10.66 -8.10
CA ASN A 169 -2.24 -10.05 -9.23
C ASN A 169 -2.72 -8.62 -9.56
N ALA A 170 -3.28 -7.92 -8.57
CA ALA A 170 -3.74 -6.55 -8.73
C ALA A 170 -2.57 -5.60 -8.93
N LYS A 171 -2.81 -4.58 -9.77
CA LYS A 171 -1.87 -3.49 -9.96
C LYS A 171 -1.84 -2.57 -8.73
N ASP A 172 -2.97 -2.32 -8.12
CA ASP A 172 -3.12 -1.34 -7.05
C ASP A 172 -4.26 -1.74 -6.10
N LEU A 173 -4.56 -0.89 -5.12
CA LEU A 173 -5.46 -1.24 -4.03
C LEU A 173 -6.93 -1.20 -4.47
N ASP A 174 -7.29 -0.32 -5.41
CA ASP A 174 -8.64 -0.35 -5.97
C ASP A 174 -8.88 -1.56 -6.89
N GLU A 175 -7.89 -1.98 -7.68
CA GLU A 175 -7.97 -3.25 -8.41
C GLU A 175 -8.03 -4.47 -7.47
N TYR A 176 -7.27 -4.46 -6.37
CA TYR A 176 -7.31 -5.51 -5.35
C TYR A 176 -8.73 -5.66 -4.78
N LEU A 177 -9.38 -4.55 -4.45
CA LEU A 177 -10.75 -4.54 -3.95
C LEU A 177 -11.74 -5.13 -4.97
N VAL A 178 -11.60 -4.78 -6.25
CA VAL A 178 -12.42 -5.37 -7.33
C VAL A 178 -12.18 -6.88 -7.44
N GLY A 179 -10.94 -7.32 -7.28
CA GLY A 179 -10.56 -8.73 -7.26
C GLY A 179 -11.22 -9.53 -6.13
N LEU A 180 -11.28 -8.96 -4.92
CA LEU A 180 -11.95 -9.57 -3.77
C LEU A 180 -13.47 -9.77 -3.97
N GLY A 181 -14.10 -8.92 -4.78
CA GLY A 181 -15.53 -8.97 -5.07
C GLY A 181 -15.92 -9.97 -6.17
N LYS A 182 -14.95 -10.55 -6.89
CA LYS A 182 -15.22 -11.62 -7.84
C LYS A 182 -15.31 -12.94 -7.07
N PRO A 183 -16.41 -13.70 -7.13
CA PRO A 183 -16.39 -15.06 -6.62
C PRO A 183 -15.28 -15.79 -7.37
N THR A 184 -14.29 -16.29 -6.62
CA THR A 184 -13.25 -17.14 -7.16
C THR A 184 -13.96 -18.30 -7.85
N LEU A 185 -13.99 -18.32 -9.19
CA LEU A 185 -14.18 -19.56 -9.93
C LEU A 185 -12.94 -20.38 -9.59
N ALA A 186 -13.03 -21.14 -8.50
CA ALA A 186 -11.95 -21.98 -8.05
C ALA A 186 -11.70 -23.04 -9.11
N PRO A 187 -10.45 -23.24 -9.57
CA PRO A 187 -9.96 -24.58 -9.73
C PRO A 187 -9.44 -25.03 -8.35
N ALA A 188 -10.22 -25.86 -7.67
CA ALA A 188 -9.66 -26.81 -6.70
C ALA A 188 -9.92 -28.22 -7.26
N PRO A 189 -9.12 -29.25 -6.94
CA PRO A 189 -7.76 -29.28 -6.40
C PRO A 189 -6.81 -30.05 -7.34
N LEU A 190 -5.49 -29.88 -7.23
CA LEU A 190 -4.57 -30.92 -7.73
C LEU A 190 -4.39 -31.95 -6.61
N HIS A 191 -5.17 -33.03 -6.65
CA HIS A 191 -4.83 -34.24 -5.91
C HIS A 191 -3.54 -34.84 -6.47
N ALA A 192 -2.62 -35.17 -5.55
CA ALA A 192 -1.62 -36.22 -5.64
C ALA A 192 -0.64 -36.18 -6.84
N LEU A 193 0.51 -35.52 -6.64
CA LEU A 193 1.74 -36.07 -7.18
C LEU A 193 2.20 -37.19 -6.24
N THR A 194 1.82 -38.41 -6.62
CA THR A 194 2.40 -39.66 -6.15
C THR A 194 3.93 -39.61 -6.29
N ALA A 195 4.63 -39.90 -5.20
CA ALA A 195 6.06 -40.16 -5.23
C ALA A 195 6.35 -41.42 -6.07
N PRO A 196 7.39 -41.42 -6.93
CA PRO A 196 7.84 -42.66 -7.54
C PRO A 196 8.49 -43.54 -6.46
N GLN A 197 8.01 -44.77 -6.35
CA GLN A 197 8.67 -45.83 -5.62
C GLN A 197 10.01 -46.15 -6.30
N HIS A 198 11.11 -46.21 -5.53
CA HIS A 198 12.25 -47.02 -5.91
C HIS A 198 12.81 -47.80 -4.69
N PRO A 199 13.24 -49.06 -4.90
CA PRO A 199 13.52 -50.00 -3.83
C PRO A 199 14.92 -49.84 -3.23
N ALA A 200 15.10 -50.42 -2.04
CA ALA A 200 16.33 -50.43 -1.28
C ALA A 200 17.43 -51.34 -1.87
N ALA A 201 18.68 -50.87 -1.82
CA ALA A 201 19.92 -51.66 -1.69
C ALA A 201 21.08 -50.71 -1.29
N SER A 202 21.56 -50.78 -0.03
CA SER A 202 22.79 -51.45 0.44
C SER A 202 24.10 -50.65 0.30
N MET A 203 24.69 -50.35 1.47
CA MET A 203 26.08 -50.01 1.84
C MET A 203 27.17 -49.93 0.74
N GLN A 204 27.99 -48.86 0.77
CA GLN A 204 29.42 -48.90 1.17
C GLN A 204 30.13 -47.52 1.10
N SER A 205 31.02 -47.30 2.09
CA SER A 205 32.19 -46.41 2.19
C SER A 205 32.09 -44.88 2.03
N ALA A 206 32.52 -44.18 3.11
CA ALA A 206 33.01 -42.78 3.13
C ALA A 206 34.46 -42.71 2.52
N PRO A 207 35.09 -41.54 2.22
CA PRO A 207 35.34 -40.45 3.20
C PRO A 207 35.37 -38.98 2.69
N ALA A 208 35.34 -38.07 3.69
CA ALA A 208 36.00 -36.76 3.81
C ALA A 208 35.65 -35.58 2.87
N GLY A 209 35.10 -34.50 3.48
CA GLY A 209 35.34 -33.12 3.02
C GLY A 209 34.25 -32.09 3.33
N LEU A 210 34.49 -31.22 4.33
CA LEU A 210 33.96 -29.86 4.56
C LEU A 210 32.49 -29.73 5.09
N CYS A 211 32.29 -29.62 6.42
CA CYS A 211 32.33 -28.41 7.28
C CYS A 211 31.12 -27.45 7.09
N ALA A 212 30.06 -27.64 7.90
CA ALA A 212 29.52 -26.74 8.94
C ALA A 212 28.56 -25.64 8.42
N ALA A 213 27.24 -25.75 8.62
CA ALA A 213 26.46 -25.36 9.83
C ALA A 213 26.49 -23.83 10.06
N CYS A 214 25.44 -23.07 10.39
CA CYS A 214 24.19 -23.33 11.10
C CYS A 214 23.39 -22.01 11.10
N TRP A 215 22.12 -21.94 10.66
CA TRP A 215 21.20 -20.88 11.12
C TRP A 215 19.76 -21.43 11.15
N SER A 216 19.31 -21.81 12.35
CA SER A 216 17.91 -22.12 12.65
C SER A 216 17.23 -20.88 13.24
N ARG A 217 16.01 -20.56 12.79
CA ARG A 217 15.08 -19.66 13.50
C ARG A 217 13.76 -20.38 13.74
N ARG A 218 13.31 -20.32 14.99
CA ARG A 218 12.03 -20.83 15.49
C ARG A 218 10.87 -20.15 14.79
N VAL A 219 9.95 -20.95 14.25
CA VAL A 219 8.57 -20.55 13.99
C VAL A 219 7.75 -20.97 15.20
N VAL A 220 7.12 -20.01 15.89
CA VAL A 220 6.04 -20.30 16.83
C VAL A 220 4.74 -20.17 16.04
N ALA A 221 4.04 -21.27 15.87
CA ALA A 221 2.69 -21.30 15.30
C ALA A 221 1.66 -20.97 16.38
N PRO A 222 0.51 -20.39 15.99
CA PRO A 222 -0.75 -20.88 16.52
C PRO A 222 -1.74 -21.32 15.44
N SER A 223 -2.74 -22.03 15.93
CA SER A 223 -3.60 -23.05 15.33
C SER A 223 -4.76 -22.57 14.45
N ASN A 224 -5.01 -23.37 13.41
CA ASN A 224 -6.28 -23.80 12.81
C ASN A 224 -7.49 -22.84 12.79
N GLY A 225 -7.56 -22.06 11.70
CA GLY A 225 -8.76 -21.50 11.08
C GLY A 225 -8.43 -21.12 9.63
N PRO A 226 -9.40 -21.00 8.70
CA PRO A 226 -9.11 -20.63 7.32
C PRO A 226 -8.71 -19.15 7.30
N THR A 227 -7.41 -18.90 7.44
CA THR A 227 -6.84 -17.56 7.35
C THR A 227 -6.45 -17.33 5.90
N CYS A 228 -7.05 -16.32 5.28
CA CYS A 228 -6.53 -15.76 4.03
C CYS A 228 -5.15 -15.17 4.38
N SER A 229 -4.08 -15.90 4.08
CA SER A 229 -2.72 -15.53 4.47
C SER A 229 -2.22 -14.39 3.58
N CYS A 230 -2.61 -13.16 3.91
CA CYS A 230 -1.93 -11.97 3.41
C CYS A 230 -0.58 -11.87 4.16
N LYS A 231 0.54 -12.09 3.47
CA LYS A 231 1.86 -11.97 4.08
C LYS A 231 2.33 -10.53 3.94
N LEU A 232 2.64 -9.88 5.04
CA LEU A 232 3.32 -8.59 5.01
C LEU A 232 4.78 -8.83 4.64
N TYR A 233 5.29 -8.19 3.59
CA TYR A 233 6.72 -8.22 3.30
C TYR A 233 7.41 -7.14 4.12
N VAL A 234 8.27 -7.58 5.05
CA VAL A 234 9.28 -6.73 5.68
C VAL A 234 10.44 -6.65 4.70
N TRP A 235 10.76 -5.45 4.21
CA TRP A 235 11.96 -5.24 3.40
C TRP A 235 13.19 -5.53 4.27
N PRO A 236 14.03 -6.52 3.93
CA PRO A 236 15.24 -6.77 4.70
C PRO A 236 16.30 -5.74 4.27
N PHE A 237 16.51 -4.70 5.08
CA PHE A 237 17.74 -3.91 4.98
C PHE A 237 18.49 -3.90 6.33
N PRO A 238 19.79 -4.24 6.33
CA PRO A 238 20.69 -3.83 7.39
C PRO A 238 21.09 -2.38 7.09
N LEU A 239 20.32 -1.41 7.57
CA LEU A 239 20.83 -0.05 7.69
C LEU A 239 21.55 0.01 9.04
N SER A 240 22.88 -0.11 8.99
CA SER A 240 23.72 0.25 10.12
C SER A 240 23.36 1.69 10.52
N ARG A 241 22.80 1.84 11.73
CA ARG A 241 22.58 3.14 12.34
C ARG A 241 23.92 3.91 12.31
N PRO A 242 23.97 5.17 11.85
CA PRO A 242 25.11 6.00 12.20
C PRO A 242 25.07 6.20 13.72
N CYS A 243 26.16 5.84 14.38
CA CYS A 243 26.43 6.12 15.78
C CYS A 243 26.46 7.63 16.06
#